data_AF-A0A821Y4V2-F1
#
_entry.id   AF-A0A821Y4V2-F1
#
_cell.length_a   1.000
_cell.length_b   1.000
_cell.length_c   1.000
_cell.angle_alpha   90.00
_cell.angle_beta   90.00
_cell.angle_gamma   90.00
#
_symmetry.space_group_name_H-M   'P 1'
#
loop_
_entity.id
_entity.type
_entity.pdbx_description
1 polymer ?
#
loop_
_entity_poly.entity_id
_entity_poly.type
_entity_poly.pdbx_seq_one_letter_code
_entity_poly.pdbx_strand_id
1 'polypeptide(L)'
;MANDEKQLKSCLTKIIGTVETCLQKLTSIRKQQPTDVKADYLLQNSQLNNNIYTFVLSNEENELLSTLTSAIQGILNLCLPDLSQMGSNYLCDFFHTYHYDSKRRKFTSSLSMGVLHSFHRELQGLLASLEAFPAAFNGQLDVVKKFIRE
;
A
#
# COMPACT_ATOMS: atom_id res chain seq x y z
N MET A 1 -13.32 -20.94 -7.73
CA MET A 1 -13.51 -19.50 -7.97
C MET A 1 -14.04 -18.76 -6.74
N ALA A 2 -15.19 -19.12 -6.14
CA ALA A 2 -15.73 -18.39 -4.99
C ALA A 2 -14.82 -18.32 -3.74
N ASN A 3 -14.04 -19.38 -3.45
CA ASN A 3 -13.10 -19.37 -2.32
C ASN A 3 -11.90 -18.43 -2.57
N ASP A 4 -11.39 -18.43 -3.80
CA ASP A 4 -10.23 -17.64 -4.20
C ASP A 4 -10.53 -16.14 -4.18
N GLU A 5 -11.72 -15.74 -4.67
CA GLU A 5 -12.21 -14.36 -4.57
C GLU A 5 -12.32 -13.90 -3.11
N LYS A 6 -12.86 -14.74 -2.23
CA LYS A 6 -12.97 -14.43 -0.80
C LYS A 6 -11.59 -14.27 -0.14
N GLN A 7 -10.64 -15.12 -0.48
CA GLN A 7 -9.27 -15.05 0.01
C GLN A 7 -8.55 -13.79 -0.51
N LEU A 8 -8.70 -13.46 -1.79
CA LEU A 8 -8.17 -12.22 -2.39
C LEU A 8 -8.73 -10.97 -1.68
N LYS A 9 -10.06 -10.90 -1.51
CA LYS A 9 -10.72 -9.81 -0.79
C LYS A 9 -10.16 -9.68 0.62
N SER A 10 -10.09 -10.78 1.37
CA SER A 10 -9.54 -10.78 2.72
C SER A 10 -8.08 -10.32 2.77
N CYS A 11 -7.25 -10.74 1.82
CA CYS A 11 -5.85 -10.31 1.71
C CYS A 11 -5.77 -8.80 1.49
N LEU A 12 -6.49 -8.28 0.49
CA LEU A 12 -6.49 -6.86 0.14
C LEU A 12 -7.01 -6.00 1.29
N THR A 13 -8.11 -6.39 1.95
CA THR A 13 -8.64 -5.66 3.12
C THR A 13 -7.60 -5.54 4.24
N LYS A 14 -6.84 -6.60 4.53
CA LYS A 14 -5.77 -6.56 5.55
C LYS A 14 -4.65 -5.59 5.15
N ILE A 15 -4.24 -5.61 3.88
CA ILE A 15 -3.18 -4.74 3.37
C ILE A 15 -3.65 -3.27 3.42
N ILE A 16 -4.85 -2.98 2.91
CA ILE A 16 -5.47 -1.65 2.93
C ILE A 16 -5.53 -1.10 4.36
N GLY A 17 -6.05 -1.87 5.33
CA GLY A 17 -6.12 -1.42 6.72
C GLY A 17 -4.74 -1.14 7.34
N THR A 18 -3.72 -1.90 6.95
CA THR A 18 -2.33 -1.67 7.38
C THR A 18 -1.78 -0.36 6.81
N VAL A 19 -2.04 -0.10 5.52
CA VAL A 19 -1.67 1.15 4.84
C VAL A 19 -2.39 2.35 5.43
N GLU A 20 -3.69 2.25 5.70
CA GLU A 20 -4.49 3.32 6.34
C GLU A 20 -3.96 3.67 7.72
N THR A 21 -3.65 2.66 8.53
CA THR A 21 -3.05 2.85 9.86
C THR A 21 -1.70 3.59 9.75
N CYS A 22 -0.87 3.24 8.77
CA CYS A 22 0.39 3.91 8.52
C CYS A 22 0.19 5.37 8.09
N LEU A 23 -0.72 5.64 7.15
CA LEU A 23 -1.05 6.99 6.69
C LEU A 23 -1.58 7.87 7.83
N GLN A 24 -2.40 7.33 8.72
CA GLN A 24 -2.89 8.03 9.91
C GLN A 24 -1.74 8.39 10.86
N LYS A 25 -0.82 7.45 11.12
CA LYS A 25 0.37 7.69 11.95
C LYS A 25 1.30 8.75 11.35
N LEU A 26 1.58 8.68 10.05
CA LEU A 26 2.37 9.70 9.33
C LEU A 26 1.74 11.09 9.44
N THR A 27 0.41 11.16 9.32
CA THR A 27 -0.32 12.42 9.45
C THR A 27 -0.19 12.99 10.87
N SER A 28 -0.23 12.14 11.90
CA SER A 28 -0.05 12.55 13.29
C SER A 28 1.37 13.07 13.57
N ILE A 29 2.41 12.37 13.08
CA ILE A 29 3.82 12.80 13.20
C ILE A 29 3.99 14.20 12.61
N ARG A 30 3.45 14.43 11.40
CA ARG A 30 3.56 15.73 10.71
C ARG A 30 2.78 16.85 11.39
N LYS A 31 1.69 16.54 12.10
CA LYS A 31 0.92 17.53 12.89
C LYS A 31 1.61 17.87 14.22
N GLN A 32 2.45 16.99 14.74
CA GLN A 32 3.16 17.17 16.01
C GLN A 32 4.52 17.87 15.86
N GLN A 33 5.07 17.97 14.64
CA GLN A 33 6.29 18.73 14.40
C GLN A 33 6.05 20.24 14.53
N PRO A 34 6.77 20.94 15.43
CA PRO A 34 6.73 22.40 15.49
C PRO A 34 7.22 22.99 14.17
N THR A 35 6.57 24.06 13.71
CA THR A 35 6.89 24.77 12.47
C THR A 35 8.36 25.23 12.40
N ASP A 36 9.03 25.39 13.54
CA ASP A 36 10.42 25.84 13.67
C ASP A 36 11.49 24.76 13.38
N VAL A 37 11.16 23.47 13.44
CA VAL A 37 12.16 22.37 13.23
C VAL A 37 12.52 22.20 11.74
N LYS A 38 11.73 22.80 10.83
CA LYS A 38 12.00 22.77 9.39
C LYS A 38 13.30 23.48 8.99
N ALA A 39 13.77 24.45 9.77
CA ALA A 39 14.98 25.21 9.45
C ALA A 39 16.27 24.42 9.78
N ASP A 40 16.32 23.76 10.94
CA ASP A 40 17.54 23.07 11.39
C ASP A 40 17.80 21.74 10.66
N TYR A 41 16.75 21.02 10.26
CA TYR A 41 16.88 19.76 9.50
C TYR A 41 17.39 19.96 8.06
N LEU A 42 17.07 21.10 7.44
CA LEU A 42 17.55 21.44 6.08
C LEU A 42 19.04 21.77 6.06
N LEU A 43 19.59 22.30 7.16
CA LEU A 43 21.00 22.68 7.24
C LEU A 43 21.91 21.47 7.47
N GLN A 44 21.52 20.48 8.27
CA GLN A 44 22.37 19.31 8.56
C GLN A 44 22.47 18.29 7.42
N ASN A 45 21.48 18.20 6.51
CA ASN A 45 21.47 17.20 5.43
C ASN A 45 21.86 17.73 4.04
N SER A 46 22.14 19.03 3.92
CA SER A 46 22.50 19.69 2.66
C SER A 46 23.85 19.25 2.07
N GLN A 47 24.67 18.49 2.81
CA GLN A 47 25.97 18.00 2.32
C GLN A 47 25.94 16.60 1.68
N LEU A 48 24.79 15.90 1.62
CA LEU A 48 24.75 14.50 1.17
C LEU A 48 23.80 14.16 0.02
N ASN A 49 23.03 15.10 -0.54
CA ASN A 49 22.23 14.78 -1.72
C ASN A 49 21.92 16.01 -2.60
N ASN A 50 22.46 16.03 -3.81
CA ASN A 50 22.21 17.01 -4.87
C ASN A 50 20.81 16.86 -5.52
N ASN A 51 19.77 16.49 -4.76
CA ASN A 51 18.39 16.45 -5.24
C ASN A 51 17.55 17.50 -4.49
N ILE A 52 17.41 18.66 -5.13
CA ILE A 52 16.77 19.88 -4.61
C ILE A 52 15.23 19.71 -4.39
N TYR A 53 14.67 18.52 -4.61
CA TYR A 53 13.25 18.20 -4.41
C TYR A 53 12.96 16.94 -3.58
N THR A 54 13.93 16.39 -2.85
CA THR A 54 13.63 15.31 -1.89
C THR A 54 13.17 15.89 -0.57
N PHE A 55 11.86 15.78 -0.29
CA PHE A 55 11.36 15.88 1.09
C PHE A 55 12.21 14.96 1.97
N VAL A 56 12.95 15.54 2.92
CA VAL A 56 13.76 14.75 3.86
C VAL A 56 12.79 14.09 4.82
N LEU A 57 12.64 12.76 4.70
CA LEU A 57 11.86 11.97 5.65
C LEU A 57 12.60 11.93 6.99
N SER A 58 11.86 12.08 8.10
CA SER A 58 12.44 11.86 9.42
C SER A 58 12.83 10.38 9.59
N ASN A 59 13.73 10.10 10.54
CA ASN A 59 14.08 8.72 10.89
C ASN A 59 12.84 7.90 11.28
N GLU A 60 11.91 8.54 12.00
CA GLU A 60 10.64 7.94 12.41
C GLU A 60 9.71 7.66 11.21
N GLU A 61 9.62 8.56 10.23
CA GLU A 61 8.85 8.32 8.99
C GLU A 61 9.45 7.14 8.18
N ASN A 62 10.79 7.07 8.09
CA ASN A 62 11.48 5.97 7.42
C ASN A 62 11.27 4.62 8.13
N GLU A 63 11.36 4.60 9.46
CA GLU A 63 11.10 3.41 10.26
C GLU A 63 9.65 2.92 10.10
N LEU A 64 8.69 3.85 10.08
CA LEU A 64 7.29 3.54 9.89
C LEU A 64 7.01 2.94 8.49
N LEU A 65 7.64 3.47 7.45
CA LEU A 65 7.55 2.93 6.08
C LEU A 65 8.22 1.55 5.94
N SER A 66 9.36 1.34 6.62
CA SER A 66 10.02 0.03 6.69
C SER A 66 9.15 -1.01 7.40
N THR A 67 8.54 -0.60 8.52
CA THR A 67 7.59 -1.42 9.30
C THR A 67 6.36 -1.78 8.47
N LEU A 68 5.79 -0.81 7.76
CA LEU A 68 4.67 -1.03 6.84
C LEU A 68 5.04 -2.06 5.76
N THR A 69 6.19 -1.89 5.11
CA THR A 69 6.65 -2.79 4.04
C THR A 69 6.79 -4.22 4.57
N SER A 70 7.38 -4.38 5.75
CA SER A 70 7.54 -5.67 6.41
C SER A 70 6.18 -6.29 6.79
N ALA A 71 5.24 -5.49 7.27
CA ALA A 71 3.89 -5.94 7.60
C ALA A 71 3.13 -6.45 6.36
N ILE A 72 3.19 -5.70 5.25
CA ILE A 72 2.58 -6.10 3.98
C ILE A 72 3.21 -7.41 3.48
N GLN A 73 4.54 -7.51 3.53
CA GLN A 73 5.23 -8.76 3.18
C GLN A 73 4.75 -9.95 4.02
N GLY A 74 4.59 -9.73 5.33
CA GLY A 74 4.05 -10.75 6.24
C GLY A 74 2.64 -11.20 5.81
N ILE A 75 1.77 -10.25 5.48
CA ILE A 75 0.41 -10.56 5.00
C ILE A 75 0.46 -11.36 3.68
N LEU A 76 1.30 -10.94 2.73
CA LEU A 76 1.45 -11.66 1.45
C LEU A 76 1.96 -13.09 1.66
N ASN A 77 2.93 -13.28 2.56
CA ASN A 77 3.47 -14.61 2.85
C ASN A 77 2.44 -15.55 3.48
N LEU A 78 1.44 -15.01 4.18
CA LEU A 78 0.32 -15.77 4.72
C LEU A 78 -0.76 -16.03 3.67
N CYS A 79 -1.04 -15.06 2.79
CA CYS A 79 -2.15 -15.16 1.86
C CYS A 79 -1.81 -15.91 0.57
N LEU A 80 -0.62 -15.70 -0.01
CA LEU A 80 -0.25 -16.28 -1.31
C LEU A 80 -0.30 -17.82 -1.37
N PRO A 81 0.08 -18.57 -0.32
CA PRO A 81 -0.01 -20.04 -0.34
C PRO A 81 -1.45 -20.58 -0.43
N ASP A 82 -2.43 -19.81 0.06
CA ASP A 82 -3.82 -20.23 0.13
C ASP A 82 -4.62 -19.89 -1.14
N LEU A 83 -4.02 -19.11 -2.05
CA LEU A 83 -4.63 -18.68 -3.30
C LEU A 83 -4.39 -19.69 -4.42
N SER A 84 -5.27 -19.66 -5.42
CA SER A 84 -5.02 -20.33 -6.70
C SER A 84 -3.78 -19.74 -7.39
N GLN A 85 -3.17 -20.48 -8.31
CA GLN A 85 -2.05 -19.97 -9.11
C GLN A 85 -2.40 -18.65 -9.81
N MET A 86 -3.63 -18.52 -10.31
CA MET A 86 -4.08 -17.32 -10.99
C MET A 86 -4.21 -16.14 -10.02
N GLY A 87 -4.84 -16.34 -8.85
CA GLY A 87 -4.96 -15.30 -7.83
C GLY A 87 -3.60 -14.88 -7.25
N SER A 88 -2.70 -15.85 -7.05
CA SER A 88 -1.34 -15.63 -6.56
C SER A 88 -0.50 -14.84 -7.58
N ASN A 89 -0.54 -15.22 -8.87
CA ASN A 89 0.13 -14.48 -9.95
C ASN A 89 -0.40 -13.06 -10.04
N TYR A 90 -1.72 -12.90 -9.99
CA TYR A 90 -2.36 -11.60 -10.09
C TYR A 90 -1.92 -10.62 -8.98
N LEU A 91 -1.88 -11.09 -7.71
CA LEU A 91 -1.33 -10.27 -6.63
C LEU A 91 0.17 -10.01 -6.83
N CYS A 92 0.94 -11.02 -7.21
CA CYS A 92 2.38 -10.85 -7.43
C CYS A 92 2.67 -9.81 -8.51
N ASP A 93 1.92 -9.81 -9.62
CA ASP A 93 2.05 -8.83 -10.70
C ASP A 93 1.72 -7.42 -10.22
N PHE A 94 0.66 -7.28 -9.41
CA PHE A 94 0.32 -6.01 -8.77
C PHE A 94 1.45 -5.51 -7.87
N PHE A 95 1.97 -6.34 -6.96
CA PHE A 95 3.03 -5.93 -6.03
C PHE A 95 4.40 -5.79 -6.70
N HIS A 96 4.59 -6.36 -7.88
CA HIS A 96 5.85 -6.24 -8.62
C HIS A 96 6.16 -4.79 -9.01
N THR A 97 5.14 -3.99 -9.35
CA THR A 97 5.30 -2.55 -9.63
C THR A 97 5.76 -1.76 -8.40
N TYR A 98 5.58 -2.34 -7.21
CA TYR A 98 6.03 -1.83 -5.91
C TYR A 98 7.28 -2.55 -5.40
N HIS A 99 8.08 -3.13 -6.30
CA HIS A 99 9.36 -3.77 -6.01
C HIS A 99 9.28 -5.07 -5.18
N TYR A 100 8.13 -5.77 -5.22
CA TYR A 100 8.01 -7.12 -4.68
C TYR A 100 8.63 -8.17 -5.62
N ASP A 101 9.53 -8.99 -5.07
CA ASP A 101 10.10 -10.16 -5.73
C ASP A 101 9.32 -11.40 -5.31
N SER A 102 8.48 -11.92 -6.20
CA SER A 102 7.65 -13.10 -5.97
C SER A 102 8.46 -14.39 -5.77
N LYS A 103 9.67 -14.48 -6.36
CA LYS A 103 10.55 -15.64 -6.19
C LYS A 103 11.17 -15.66 -4.80
N ARG A 104 11.57 -14.49 -4.31
CA ARG A 104 12.15 -14.32 -2.96
C ARG A 104 11.12 -14.04 -1.88
N ARG A 105 9.85 -13.86 -2.26
CA ARG A 105 8.71 -13.51 -1.40
C ARG A 105 8.99 -12.30 -0.50
N LYS A 106 9.62 -11.27 -1.08
CA LYS A 106 10.03 -10.09 -0.33
C LYS A 106 10.06 -8.83 -1.17
N PHE A 107 9.91 -7.68 -0.52
CA PHE A 107 10.20 -6.40 -1.15
C PHE A 107 11.71 -6.20 -1.27
N THR A 108 12.14 -5.64 -2.40
CA THR A 108 13.55 -5.31 -2.66
C THR A 108 13.91 -3.90 -2.17
N SER A 109 12.91 -3.07 -1.91
CA SER A 109 13.03 -1.74 -1.28
C SER A 109 11.81 -1.45 -0.42
N SER A 110 11.97 -0.58 0.59
CA SER A 110 10.82 -0.08 1.35
C SER A 110 9.89 0.77 0.47
N LEU A 111 8.59 0.72 0.77
CA LEU A 111 7.63 1.66 0.19
C LEU A 111 8.04 3.10 0.54
N SER A 112 7.92 4.00 -0.43
CA SER A 112 8.26 5.42 -0.22
C SER A 112 6.99 6.24 0.02
N MET A 113 7.16 7.37 0.69
CA MET A 113 6.06 8.33 0.90
C MET A 113 5.45 8.81 -0.43
N GLY A 114 6.27 8.93 -1.48
CA GLY A 114 5.82 9.38 -2.80
C GLY A 114 4.83 8.44 -3.49
N VAL A 115 4.87 7.14 -3.16
CA VAL A 115 3.98 6.12 -3.77
C VAL A 115 2.87 5.66 -2.84
N LEU A 116 2.92 6.00 -1.54
CA LEU A 116 2.02 5.42 -0.55
C LEU A 116 0.54 5.76 -0.79
N HIS A 117 0.24 7.00 -1.20
CA HIS A 117 -1.14 7.41 -1.52
C HIS A 117 -1.67 6.77 -2.80
N SER A 118 -0.85 6.69 -3.87
CA SER A 118 -1.27 6.02 -5.11
C SER A 118 -1.45 4.53 -4.88
N PHE A 119 -0.53 3.91 -4.14
CA PHE A 119 -0.61 2.50 -3.74
C PHE A 119 -1.89 2.20 -2.95
N HIS A 120 -2.22 3.03 -1.95
CA HIS A 120 -3.45 2.88 -1.17
C HIS A 120 -4.69 2.95 -2.06
N ARG A 121 -4.77 3.96 -2.94
CA ARG A 121 -5.88 4.14 -3.87
C ARG A 121 -6.01 2.98 -4.85
N GLU A 122 -4.89 2.49 -5.38
CA GLU A 122 -4.89 1.34 -6.30
C GLU A 122 -5.36 0.06 -5.63
N LEU A 123 -4.96 -0.20 -4.37
CA LEU A 123 -5.47 -1.32 -3.59
C LEU A 123 -6.99 -1.21 -3.36
N GLN A 124 -7.49 -0.01 -3.05
CA GLN A 124 -8.93 0.23 -2.89
C GLN A 124 -9.69 0.00 -4.19
N GLY A 125 -9.21 0.55 -5.31
CA GLY A 125 -9.81 0.33 -6.63
C GLY A 125 -9.79 -1.14 -7.05
N LEU A 126 -8.73 -1.85 -6.67
CA LEU A 126 -8.63 -3.29 -6.91
C LEU A 126 -9.70 -4.07 -6.12
N LEU A 127 -9.83 -3.80 -4.82
CA LEU A 127 -10.85 -4.42 -3.99
C LEU A 127 -12.26 -4.12 -4.52
N ALA A 128 -12.52 -2.86 -4.87
CA ALA A 128 -13.80 -2.43 -5.43
C ALA A 128 -14.12 -3.13 -6.76
N SER A 129 -13.11 -3.35 -7.62
CA SER A 129 -13.27 -4.09 -8.88
C SER A 129 -13.64 -5.56 -8.64
N LEU A 130 -13.05 -6.21 -7.63
CA LEU A 130 -13.40 -7.58 -7.23
C LEU A 130 -14.82 -7.69 -6.64
N GLU A 131 -15.40 -6.59 -6.16
CA GLU A 131 -16.78 -6.53 -5.70
C GLU A 131 -17.77 -6.22 -6.83
N ALA A 132 -17.40 -5.27 -7.70
CA ALA A 132 -18.25 -4.80 -8.78
C ALA A 132 -18.45 -5.83 -9.90
N PHE A 133 -17.44 -6.64 -10.22
CA PHE A 133 -17.55 -7.61 -11.32
C PHE A 133 -18.59 -8.71 -11.06
N PRO A 134 -18.57 -9.42 -9.92
CA PRO A 134 -19.64 -10.36 -9.57
C PRO A 134 -21.01 -9.68 -9.40
N ALA A 135 -21.03 -8.46 -8.85
CA ALA A 135 -22.27 -7.69 -8.69
C ALA A 135 -22.92 -7.36 -10.05
N ALA A 136 -22.12 -6.95 -11.05
CA ALA A 136 -22.58 -6.71 -12.40
C ALA A 136 -23.12 -7.99 -13.05
N PHE A 137 -22.42 -9.12 -12.90
CA PHE A 137 -22.86 -10.42 -13.39
C PHE A 137 -24.19 -10.86 -12.76
N ASN A 138 -24.40 -10.56 -11.48
CA ASN A 138 -25.61 -10.89 -10.72
C ASN A 138 -26.72 -9.81 -10.80
N GLY A 139 -26.56 -8.76 -11.62
CA GLY A 139 -27.56 -7.71 -11.78
C GLY A 139 -27.74 -6.77 -10.57
N GLN A 140 -26.77 -6.69 -9.67
CA GLN A 140 -26.81 -5.85 -8.47
C GLN A 140 -26.45 -4.39 -8.80
N LEU A 141 -27.42 -3.66 -9.35
CA LEU A 141 -27.23 -2.33 -9.93
C LEU A 141 -26.67 -1.29 -8.93
N ASP A 142 -27.02 -1.37 -7.65
CA ASP A 142 -26.59 -0.40 -6.64
C ASP A 142 -25.09 -0.47 -6.35
N VAL A 143 -24.53 -1.70 -6.29
CA VAL A 143 -23.09 -1.93 -6.07
C VAL A 143 -22.29 -1.44 -7.28
N VAL A 144 -22.77 -1.70 -8.50
CA VAL A 144 -22.14 -1.23 -9.73
C VAL A 144 -22.19 0.29 -9.86
N LYS A 145 -23.33 0.91 -9.53
CA LYS A 145 -23.46 2.38 -9.51
C LYS A 145 -22.53 3.04 -8.50
N LYS A 146 -22.30 2.39 -7.35
CA LYS A 146 -21.34 2.86 -6.35
C LYS A 146 -19.92 2.83 -6.93
N PHE A 147 -19.51 1.71 -7.53
CA PHE A 147 -18.21 1.56 -8.17
C PHE A 147 -17.95 2.61 -9.28
N ILE A 148 -18.93 2.94 -10.12
CA ILE A 148 -18.78 3.93 -11.20
C ILE A 148 -18.59 5.37 -10.66
N ARG A 149 -19.08 5.65 -9.46
CA ARG A 149 -19.08 7.00 -8.87
C ARG A 149 -17.84 7.31 -8.03
N GLU A 150 -17.05 6.29 -7.69
CA GLU A 150 -15.81 6.37 -6.91
C GLU A 150 -14.58 6.45 -7.83
#